data_AF-A0A950UEE7-F1
#
_entry.id   AF-A0A950UEE7-F1
#
_cell.length_a   1.000
_cell.length_b   1.000
_cell.length_c   1.000
_cell.angle_alpha   90.00
_cell.angle_beta   90.00
_cell.angle_gamma   90.00
#
_symmetry.space_group_name_H-M   'P 1'
#
loop_
_entity.id
_entity.type
_entity.pdbx_description
1 polymer ?
#
loop_
_entity_poly.entity_id
_entity_poly.type
_entity_poly.pdbx_seq_one_letter_code
_entity_poly.pdbx_strand_id
1 'polypeptide(L)'
;MVTSISAVTLATHDMAGAVRFYRMLGFAIVHGGEEAKFTSFRISGSFLNLILQPAERSWTWWGRLIFYDDDVDGLYRRLVA
;
A
#
# COMPACT_ATOMS: atom_id res chain seq x y z
N MET A 1 18.41 8.34 -6.03
CA MET A 1 17.72 9.42 -5.26
C MET A 1 16.23 9.10 -5.21
N VAL A 2 15.48 9.56 -4.21
CA VAL A 2 14.03 9.32 -4.19
C VAL A 2 13.37 10.07 -5.35
N THR A 3 12.73 9.34 -6.27
CA THR A 3 12.15 9.93 -7.50
C THR A 3 10.63 9.83 -7.59
N SER A 4 10.00 8.90 -6.88
CA SER A 4 8.54 8.72 -6.93
C SER A 4 7.98 7.98 -5.71
N ILE A 5 6.65 7.99 -5.58
CA ILE A 5 5.92 7.09 -4.70
C ILE A 5 5.74 5.76 -5.46
N SER A 6 6.39 4.72 -4.98
CA SER A 6 6.22 3.35 -5.48
C SER A 6 4.85 2.80 -5.10
N ALA A 7 4.44 3.01 -3.85
CA ALA A 7 3.14 2.54 -3.38
C ALA A 7 2.61 3.30 -2.16
N VAL A 8 1.30 3.26 -1.98
CA VAL A 8 0.63 3.65 -0.73
C VAL A 8 -0.06 2.41 -0.15
N THR A 9 0.12 2.14 1.13
CA THR A 9 -0.60 1.06 1.83
C THR A 9 -1.55 1.65 2.84
N LEU A 10 -2.85 1.40 2.72
CA LEU A 10 -3.89 1.85 3.63
C LEU A 10 -4.36 0.70 4.53
N ALA A 11 -4.61 0.99 5.80
CA ALA A 11 -5.25 0.05 6.70
C ALA A 11 -6.77 -0.01 6.44
N THR A 12 -7.37 -1.20 6.56
CA THR A 12 -8.83 -1.39 6.56
C THR A 12 -9.23 -2.42 7.60
N HIS A 13 -10.41 -2.28 8.20
CA HIS A 13 -11.05 -3.32 9.01
C HIS A 13 -11.96 -4.23 8.19
N ASP A 14 -12.35 -3.80 6.98
CA ASP A 14 -13.19 -4.55 6.06
C ASP A 14 -12.47 -4.62 4.71
N MET A 15 -11.77 -5.74 4.48
CA MET A 15 -11.07 -5.97 3.22
C MET A 15 -12.07 -6.09 2.07
N ALA A 16 -13.16 -6.84 2.26
CA ALA A 16 -14.12 -7.10 1.21
C ALA A 16 -14.81 -5.81 0.73
N GLY A 17 -15.25 -4.96 1.67
CA GLY A 17 -15.83 -3.64 1.35
C GLY A 17 -14.83 -2.72 0.64
N ALA A 18 -13.60 -2.63 1.15
CA ALA A 18 -12.57 -1.80 0.52
C ALA A 18 -12.19 -2.29 -0.88
N VAL A 19 -12.07 -3.61 -1.08
CA VAL A 19 -11.75 -4.19 -2.39
C VAL A 19 -12.86 -3.89 -3.40
N ARG A 20 -14.12 -4.08 -3.03
CA ARG A 20 -15.26 -3.75 -3.90
C ARG A 20 -15.27 -2.26 -4.26
N PHE A 21 -14.98 -1.39 -3.31
CA PHE A 21 -14.88 0.05 -3.54
C PHE A 21 -13.82 0.39 -4.61
N TYR A 22 -12.59 -0.08 -4.46
CA TYR A 22 -11.53 0.24 -5.43
C TYR A 22 -11.74 -0.44 -6.79
N ARG A 23 -12.33 -1.63 -6.84
CA ARG A 23 -12.74 -2.26 -8.11
C ARG A 23 -13.82 -1.44 -8.82
N MET A 24 -14.78 -0.88 -8.09
CA MET A 24 -15.82 0.00 -8.66
C MET A 24 -15.20 1.26 -9.28
N LEU A 25 -14.09 1.76 -8.73
CA LEU A 25 -13.32 2.87 -9.29
C LEU A 25 -12.47 2.47 -10.52
N GLY A 26 -12.51 1.20 -10.95
CA GLY A 26 -11.78 0.69 -12.11
C GLY A 26 -10.38 0.15 -11.81
N PHE A 27 -10.03 -0.03 -10.54
CA PHE A 27 -8.68 -0.47 -10.17
C PHE A 27 -8.56 -1.98 -10.37
N ALA A 28 -7.47 -2.41 -11.01
CA ALA A 28 -7.19 -3.82 -11.23
C ALA A 28 -6.43 -4.41 -10.03
N ILE A 29 -6.95 -5.49 -9.46
CA ILE A 29 -6.22 -6.29 -8.45
C ILE A 29 -5.06 -6.99 -9.13
N VAL A 30 -3.86 -6.84 -8.57
CA VAL A 30 -2.67 -7.57 -9.00
C VAL A 30 -2.26 -8.68 -8.02
N HIS A 31 -2.69 -8.58 -6.76
CA HIS A 31 -2.45 -9.58 -5.74
C HIS A 31 -3.52 -9.49 -4.63
N GLY A 32 -3.91 -10.62 -4.05
CA GLY A 32 -4.89 -10.67 -2.96
C GLY A 32 -6.35 -10.69 -3.46
N GLY A 33 -7.25 -10.13 -2.66
CA GLY A 33 -8.70 -10.18 -2.91
C GLY A 33 -9.52 -9.87 -1.66
N GLU A 34 -10.83 -10.05 -1.74
CA GLU A 34 -11.78 -9.71 -0.67
C GLU A 34 -11.51 -10.45 0.64
N GLU A 35 -11.01 -11.69 0.56
CA GLU A 35 -10.71 -12.55 1.72
C GLU A 35 -9.24 -12.50 2.17
N ALA A 36 -8.41 -11.68 1.53
CA ALA A 36 -6.98 -11.63 1.81
C ALA A 36 -6.67 -10.72 3.01
N LYS A 37 -5.57 -11.01 3.72
CA LYS A 37 -5.03 -10.08 4.72
C LYS A 37 -4.32 -8.87 4.10
N PHE A 38 -3.94 -8.99 2.83
CA PHE A 38 -3.26 -7.95 2.06
C PHE A 38 -3.68 -8.02 0.60
N THR A 39 -4.02 -6.87 0.02
CA THR A 39 -4.48 -6.78 -1.38
C THR A 39 -3.80 -5.61 -2.06
N SER A 40 -3.31 -5.81 -3.29
CA SER A 40 -2.65 -4.79 -4.08
C SER A 40 -3.41 -4.52 -5.37
N PHE A 41 -3.54 -3.23 -5.68
CA PHE A 41 -4.08 -2.69 -6.92
C PHE A 41 -2.97 -2.01 -7.72
N ARG A 42 -3.01 -2.14 -9.04
CA ARG A 42 -2.15 -1.34 -9.93
C ARG A 42 -2.81 0.00 -10.22
N ILE A 43 -2.03 1.09 -10.12
CA ILE A 43 -2.43 2.42 -10.55
C ILE A 43 -1.30 3.01 -11.38
N SER A 44 -1.48 3.02 -12.70
CA SER A 44 -0.43 3.48 -13.63
C SER A 44 0.89 2.72 -13.36
N GLY A 45 1.95 3.41 -12.95
CA GLY A 45 3.26 2.85 -12.59
C GLY A 45 3.47 2.53 -11.10
N SER A 46 2.47 2.75 -10.24
CA SER A 46 2.56 2.60 -8.79
C SER A 46 1.48 1.63 -8.27
N PHE A 47 1.45 1.43 -6.94
CA PHE A 47 0.49 0.53 -6.30
C PHE A 47 -0.30 1.19 -5.18
N LEU A 48 -1.56 0.79 -5.06
CA LEU A 48 -2.33 0.97 -3.84
C LEU A 48 -2.49 -0.38 -3.18
N ASN A 49 -2.08 -0.47 -1.93
CA ASN A 49 -2.20 -1.67 -1.13
C ASN A 49 -3.20 -1.46 0.00
N LEU A 50 -3.89 -2.53 0.37
CA LEU A 50 -4.74 -2.63 1.54
C LEU A 50 -4.14 -3.64 2.48
N ILE A 51 -4.13 -3.34 3.77
CA ILE A 51 -3.77 -4.28 4.83
C ILE A 51 -4.93 -4.40 5.81
N LEU A 52 -5.39 -5.63 6.04
CA LEU A 52 -6.45 -5.91 7.00
C LEU A 52 -5.90 -5.75 8.42
N GLN A 53 -6.55 -4.91 9.22
CA GLN A 53 -6.26 -4.73 10.64
C GLN A 53 -7.36 -5.36 11.50
N PRO A 54 -7.03 -5.90 12.68
CA PRO A 54 -8.01 -6.39 13.65
C PRO A 54 -8.96 -5.27 14.11
N ALA A 55 -10.22 -5.61 14.36
CA ALA A 55 -11.26 -4.65 14.73
C ALA A 55 -10.99 -3.93 16.06
N GLU A 56 -10.22 -4.55 16.94
CA GLU A 56 -9.89 -4.06 18.28
C GLU A 56 -8.81 -2.95 18.25
N ARG A 57 -8.21 -2.68 17.09
CA ARG A 57 -7.14 -1.70 16.95
C ARG A 57 -7.72 -0.29 16.79
N SER A 58 -7.60 0.53 17.83
CA SER A 58 -7.92 1.96 17.76
C SER A 58 -6.88 2.73 16.94
N TRP A 59 -7.35 3.60 16.04
CA TRP A 59 -6.52 4.17 14.98
C TRP A 59 -5.59 5.27 15.51
N THR A 60 -4.27 5.03 15.45
CA THR A 60 -3.22 6.07 15.46
C THR A 60 -2.45 6.13 14.15
N TRP A 61 -2.76 5.23 13.20
CA TRP A 61 -1.96 4.96 12.01
C TRP A 61 -2.87 4.61 10.83
N TRP A 62 -2.80 5.40 9.76
CA TRP A 62 -3.66 5.25 8.58
C TRP A 62 -3.01 4.42 7.47
N GLY A 63 -1.67 4.28 7.46
CA GLY A 63 -0.98 3.63 6.35
C GLY A 63 0.52 3.89 6.24
N ARG A 64 1.09 3.50 5.08
CA ARG A 64 2.51 3.66 4.73
C ARG A 64 2.64 4.28 3.34
N LEU A 65 3.54 5.25 3.21
CA LEU A 65 4.09 5.67 1.93
C LEU A 65 5.36 4.86 1.65
N ILE A 66 5.50 4.36 0.43
CA ILE A 66 6.65 3.59 -0.03
C ILE A 66 7.27 4.37 -1.19
N PHE A 67 8.50 4.82 -0.99
CA PHE A 67 9.24 5.62 -1.96
C PHE A 67 10.15 4.76 -2.83
N TYR A 68 10.32 5.14 -4.08
CA TYR A 68 11.25 4.51 -5.01
C TYR A 68 12.58 5.29 -5.04
N ASP A 69 13.69 4.57 -4.86
CA ASP A 69 15.06 5.01 -5.14
C ASP A 69 15.73 3.86 -5.92
N ASP A 70 16.48 4.20 -6.96
CA ASP A 70 17.17 3.26 -7.84
C ASP A 70 18.49 2.74 -7.22
N ASP A 71 19.00 3.40 -6.18
CA ASP A 71 20.19 3.02 -5.42
C ASP A 71 19.88 2.99 -3.92
N VAL A 72 19.30 1.87 -3.46
CA VAL A 72 18.92 1.66 -2.06
C VAL A 72 20.13 1.63 -1.12
N ASP A 73 21.27 1.11 -1.56
CA ASP A 73 22.50 1.05 -0.76
C ASP A 73 23.13 2.44 -0.59
N GLY A 74 23.13 3.26 -1.66
CA GLY A 74 23.53 4.65 -1.57
C GLY A 74 22.56 5.50 -0.75
N LEU A 75 21.26 5.26 -0.83
CA LEU A 75 20.27 5.90 0.03
C LEU A 75 20.54 5.59 1.50
N TYR A 76 20.74 4.32 1.83
CA TYR A 76 21.08 3.89 3.19
C TYR A 76 22.32 4.63 3.71
N ARG A 77 23.43 4.60 2.95
CA ARG A 77 24.68 5.27 3.33
C ARG A 77 24.50 6.78 3.58
N ARG A 78 23.64 7.46 2.83
CA ARG A 78 23.34 8.90 3.03
C ARG A 78 22.51 9.17 4.28
N LEU A 79 21.61 8.25 4.67
CA LEU A 79 20.69 8.46 5.80
C LEU A 79 21.30 8.12 7.16
N VAL A 80 22.29 7.24 7.19
CA VAL A 80 22.98 6.82 8.44
C VAL A 80 24.26 7.60 8.73
N ALA A 81 24.66 8.51 7.83
CA ALA A 81 25.78 9.43 8.01
C ALA A 81 25.38 10.60 8.92
#